data_AF-A0AAW7LZ01-F1
#
_entry.id   AF-A0AAW7LZ01-F1
#
_cell.length_a   1.000
_cell.length_b   1.000
_cell.length_c   1.000
_cell.angle_alpha   90.00
_cell.angle_beta   90.00
_cell.angle_gamma   90.00
#
_symmetry.space_group_name_H-M   'P 1'
#
loop_
_entity.id
_entity.type
_entity.pdbx_description
1 polymer ?
#
loop_
_entity_poly.entity_id
_entity_poly.type
_entity_poly.pdbx_seq_one_letter_code
_entity_poly.pdbx_strand_id
1 'polypeptide(L)'
;MPRRQILSSEEQERLLVIPDDEIILTRMCFLNEPDIALINKHRRPANRLGFAVLLCYLRGPGFIPDKSSAPHNGVVSRVASRLKLQPDLWPEYASREQTRWEHLTELYRYLELSPFSRSMQKDCIRHLHPYAMRTDKGFMLAEEMLSWLHNNNVIFPSVEVIERTLAEVVTLANRSVFSTLTAQLEKQHKSALDSLLISEGEQPSRLAWLLQPPGKINGKNVLQHIDRLNSIAALGLPDGIVLDVNYLGRYA
;
A
#
# COMPACT_ATOMS: atom_id res chain seq x y z
N MET A 1 7.83 14.53 15.06
CA MET A 1 6.92 14.84 13.94
C MET A 1 5.83 13.78 13.91
N PRO A 2 4.54 14.14 13.82
CA PRO A 2 3.48 13.15 13.65
C PRO A 2 3.76 12.32 12.39
N ARG A 3 3.61 11.00 12.47
CA ARG A 3 3.73 10.13 11.30
C ARG A 3 2.65 10.58 10.31
N ARG A 4 3.08 11.08 9.14
CA ARG A 4 2.17 11.35 8.04
C ARG A 4 1.49 10.03 7.67
N GLN A 5 0.17 10.04 7.65
CA GLN A 5 -0.62 8.92 7.17
C GLN A 5 -0.26 8.68 5.69
N ILE A 6 0.11 7.44 5.36
CA ILE A 6 0.48 6.98 4.03
C ILE A 6 -0.77 6.74 3.18
N LEU A 7 -1.81 6.17 3.79
CA LEU A 7 -3.09 5.90 3.15
C LEU A 7 -4.17 6.81 3.71
N SER A 8 -4.95 7.46 2.85
CA SER A 8 -6.20 8.11 3.24
C SER A 8 -7.22 7.09 3.77
N SER A 9 -8.24 7.55 4.48
CA SER A 9 -9.32 6.67 4.96
C SER A 9 -10.04 5.96 3.81
N GLU A 10 -10.26 6.66 2.69
CA GLU A 10 -10.85 6.08 1.48
C GLU A 10 -9.96 4.98 0.88
N GLU A 11 -8.65 5.20 0.84
CA GLU A 11 -7.69 4.19 0.38
C GLU A 11 -7.67 2.97 1.30
N GLN A 12 -7.75 3.16 2.62
CA GLN A 12 -7.83 2.06 3.59
C GLN A 12 -9.09 1.22 3.39
N GLU A 13 -10.24 1.85 3.16
CA GLU A 13 -11.49 1.15 2.87
C GLU A 13 -11.38 0.36 1.57
N ARG A 14 -10.78 0.94 0.53
CA ARG A 14 -10.62 0.30 -0.79
C ARG A 14 -9.66 -0.90 -0.80
N LEU A 15 -8.73 -1.00 0.15
CA LEU A 15 -7.75 -2.10 0.18
C LEU A 15 -8.40 -3.48 0.35
N LEU A 16 -9.51 -3.55 1.08
CA LEU A 16 -10.16 -4.80 1.47
C LEU A 16 -11.57 -4.92 0.85
N VAL A 17 -11.69 -4.49 -0.41
CA VAL A 17 -12.93 -4.58 -1.19
C VAL A 17 -12.79 -5.65 -2.26
N ILE A 18 -13.86 -6.42 -2.46
CA ILE A 18 -13.97 -7.33 -3.59
C ILE A 18 -14.57 -6.55 -4.76
N PRO A 19 -13.90 -6.49 -5.92
CA PRO A 19 -14.48 -5.84 -7.09
C PRO A 19 -15.68 -6.64 -7.63
N ASP A 20 -16.70 -5.92 -8.09
CA ASP A 20 -17.85 -6.45 -8.84
C ASP A 20 -17.44 -6.84 -10.27
N ASP A 21 -16.53 -7.79 -10.40
CA ASP A 21 -16.06 -8.33 -11.68
C ASP A 21 -16.34 -9.84 -11.77
N GLU A 22 -17.08 -10.23 -12.80
CA GLU A 22 -17.51 -11.62 -13.04
C GLU A 22 -16.34 -12.62 -13.12
N ILE A 23 -15.23 -12.22 -13.77
CA ILE A 23 -14.07 -13.09 -13.98
C ILE A 23 -13.31 -13.26 -12.66
N ILE A 24 -13.10 -12.17 -11.92
CA ILE A 24 -12.46 -12.20 -10.60
C ILE A 24 -13.29 -13.05 -9.63
N LEU A 25 -14.61 -12.81 -9.56
CA LEU A 25 -15.50 -13.56 -8.68
C LEU A 25 -15.53 -15.06 -9.04
N THR A 26 -15.54 -15.40 -10.32
CA THR A 26 -15.51 -16.80 -10.78
C THR A 26 -14.20 -17.49 -10.39
N ARG A 27 -13.06 -16.83 -10.58
CA ARG A 27 -11.74 -17.38 -10.18
C ARG A 27 -11.64 -17.54 -8.67
N MET A 28 -12.04 -16.52 -7.92
CA MET A 28 -12.03 -16.51 -6.47
C MET A 28 -12.91 -17.60 -5.86
N CYS A 29 -14.08 -17.88 -6.46
CA CYS A 29 -15.03 -18.88 -5.96
C CYS A 29 -14.77 -20.31 -6.47
N PHE A 30 -13.63 -20.55 -7.11
CA PHE A 30 -13.27 -21.88 -7.58
C PHE A 30 -12.94 -22.82 -6.41
N LEU A 31 -13.61 -23.98 -6.38
CA LEU A 31 -13.43 -25.04 -5.39
C LEU A 31 -13.09 -26.35 -6.09
N ASN A 32 -11.93 -26.91 -5.74
CA ASN A 32 -11.45 -28.21 -6.22
C ASN A 32 -11.98 -29.37 -5.35
N GLU A 33 -11.68 -30.61 -5.71
CA GLU A 33 -12.14 -31.80 -4.98
C GLU A 33 -11.68 -31.83 -3.50
N PRO A 34 -10.39 -31.58 -3.18
CA PRO A 34 -9.94 -31.41 -1.79
C PRO A 34 -10.74 -30.37 -1.00
N ASP A 35 -11.07 -29.23 -1.60
CA ASP A 35 -11.87 -28.19 -0.96
C ASP A 35 -13.26 -28.69 -0.61
N ILE A 36 -13.92 -29.34 -1.58
CA ILE A 36 -15.27 -29.88 -1.39
C ILE A 36 -15.26 -30.97 -0.31
N ALA A 37 -14.22 -31.82 -0.27
CA ALA A 37 -14.06 -32.83 0.77
C ALA A 37 -13.87 -32.18 2.16
N LEU A 38 -13.07 -31.13 2.26
CA LEU A 38 -12.85 -30.37 3.49
C LEU A 38 -14.16 -29.71 3.97
N ILE A 39 -14.84 -28.98 3.08
CA ILE A 39 -16.12 -28.32 3.35
C ILE A 39 -17.16 -29.33 3.85
N ASN A 40 -17.24 -30.51 3.25
CA ASN A 40 -18.22 -31.53 3.60
C ASN A 40 -17.99 -32.22 4.96
N LYS A 41 -16.87 -31.96 5.65
CA LYS A 41 -16.69 -32.39 7.05
C LYS A 41 -17.65 -31.67 8.01
N HIS A 42 -18.13 -30.48 7.65
CA HIS A 42 -19.05 -29.71 8.47
C HIS A 42 -20.50 -30.15 8.22
N ARG A 43 -21.21 -30.54 9.29
CA ARG A 43 -22.56 -31.15 9.16
C ARG A 43 -23.66 -30.17 8.76
N ARG A 44 -23.64 -28.93 9.29
CA ARG A 44 -24.73 -27.97 9.09
C ARG A 44 -24.59 -27.23 7.76
N PRO A 45 -25.69 -27.02 6.99
CA PRO A 45 -25.68 -26.19 5.78
C PRO A 45 -25.02 -24.82 5.96
N ALA A 46 -25.38 -24.07 7.01
CA ALA A 46 -24.79 -22.77 7.31
C ALA A 46 -23.27 -22.85 7.56
N ASN A 47 -22.80 -23.87 8.29
CA ASN A 47 -21.37 -24.07 8.52
C ASN A 47 -20.61 -24.36 7.23
N ARG A 48 -21.17 -25.18 6.34
CA ARG A 48 -20.56 -25.48 5.02
C ARG A 48 -20.46 -24.23 4.17
N LEU A 49 -21.53 -23.43 4.09
CA LEU A 49 -21.52 -22.18 3.34
C LEU A 49 -20.49 -21.20 3.93
N GLY A 50 -20.55 -20.97 5.25
CA GLY A 50 -19.65 -20.06 5.93
C GLY A 50 -18.18 -20.42 5.80
N PHE A 51 -17.85 -21.71 5.99
CA PHE A 51 -16.50 -22.23 5.81
C PHE A 51 -16.01 -22.04 4.37
N ALA A 52 -16.84 -22.37 3.38
CA ALA A 52 -16.49 -22.23 1.96
C ALA A 52 -16.30 -20.77 1.54
N VAL A 53 -17.13 -19.85 2.04
CA VAL A 53 -16.97 -18.42 1.81
C VAL A 53 -15.64 -17.94 2.40
N LEU A 54 -15.33 -18.28 3.65
CA LEU A 54 -14.04 -17.91 4.27
C LEU A 54 -12.84 -18.49 3.50
N LEU A 55 -12.94 -19.74 3.01
CA LEU A 55 -11.92 -20.35 2.17
C LEU A 55 -11.66 -19.54 0.89
N CYS A 56 -12.72 -19.14 0.18
CA CYS A 56 -12.60 -18.34 -1.04
C CYS A 56 -11.97 -16.96 -0.77
N TYR A 57 -12.32 -16.35 0.36
CA TYR A 57 -11.77 -15.07 0.82
C TYR A 57 -10.28 -15.15 1.18
N LEU A 58 -9.87 -16.16 1.93
CA LEU A 58 -8.46 -16.35 2.29
C LEU A 58 -7.62 -16.74 1.06
N ARG A 59 -8.14 -17.58 0.17
CA ARG A 59 -7.42 -18.02 -1.03
C ARG A 59 -7.36 -16.98 -2.14
N GLY A 60 -8.41 -16.19 -2.34
CA GLY A 60 -8.43 -15.18 -3.39
C GLY A 60 -7.72 -13.91 -2.95
N PRO A 61 -8.44 -12.97 -2.31
CA PRO A 61 -7.89 -11.67 -1.91
C PRO A 61 -7.01 -11.69 -0.65
N GLY A 62 -7.00 -12.77 0.15
CA GLY A 62 -6.11 -12.91 1.32
C GLY A 62 -6.64 -12.33 2.65
N PHE A 63 -7.84 -11.75 2.65
CA PHE A 63 -8.49 -11.22 3.85
C PHE A 63 -9.85 -11.88 4.09
N ILE A 64 -10.45 -11.65 5.26
CA ILE A 64 -11.77 -12.20 5.62
C ILE A 64 -12.82 -11.08 5.76
N PRO A 65 -14.09 -11.35 5.46
CA PRO A 65 -15.18 -10.40 5.76
C PRO A 65 -15.23 -10.10 7.25
N ASP A 66 -15.45 -8.84 7.61
CA ASP A 66 -15.64 -8.44 9.00
C ASP A 66 -16.86 -9.14 9.62
N LYS A 67 -16.86 -9.32 10.94
CA LYS A 67 -17.99 -9.90 11.68
C LYS A 67 -19.27 -9.08 11.51
N SER A 68 -19.13 -7.75 11.45
CA SER A 68 -20.28 -6.83 11.41
C SER A 68 -20.80 -6.59 9.99
N SER A 69 -20.06 -7.02 8.97
CA SER A 69 -20.38 -6.77 7.56
C SER A 69 -20.63 -8.07 6.82
N ALA A 70 -21.66 -8.09 5.97
CA ALA A 70 -21.90 -9.22 5.10
C ALA A 70 -20.76 -9.34 4.06
N PRO A 71 -20.34 -10.57 3.70
CA PRO A 71 -19.49 -10.79 2.55
C PRO A 71 -20.15 -10.30 1.27
N HIS A 72 -19.34 -10.18 0.24
CA HIS A 72 -19.77 -9.80 -1.09
C HIS A 72 -20.86 -10.76 -1.60
N ASN A 73 -22.03 -10.24 -1.96
CA ASN A 73 -23.20 -11.03 -2.36
C ASN A 73 -22.88 -11.96 -3.54
N GLY A 74 -22.06 -11.49 -4.48
CA GLY A 74 -21.60 -12.28 -5.63
C GLY A 74 -20.77 -13.51 -5.23
N VAL A 75 -20.01 -13.44 -4.13
CA VAL A 75 -19.24 -14.59 -3.61
C VAL A 75 -20.18 -15.58 -2.95
N VAL A 76 -21.05 -15.11 -2.04
CA VAL A 76 -22.01 -15.96 -1.33
C VAL A 76 -22.90 -16.72 -2.31
N SER A 77 -23.45 -16.04 -3.31
CA SER A 77 -24.36 -16.64 -4.30
C SER A 77 -23.69 -17.73 -5.13
N ARG A 78 -22.45 -17.51 -5.57
CA ARG A 78 -21.68 -18.49 -6.36
C ARG A 78 -21.32 -19.72 -5.54
N VAL A 79 -20.82 -19.51 -4.32
CA VAL A 79 -20.46 -20.60 -3.41
C VAL A 79 -21.70 -21.41 -3.03
N ALA A 80 -22.81 -20.75 -2.71
CA ALA A 80 -24.08 -21.41 -2.41
C ALA A 80 -24.58 -22.26 -3.58
N SER A 81 -24.57 -21.70 -4.80
CA SER A 81 -24.94 -22.44 -6.02
C SER A 81 -24.06 -23.66 -6.25
N ARG A 82 -22.73 -23.51 -6.14
CA ARG A 82 -21.75 -24.59 -6.31
C ARG A 82 -21.97 -25.74 -5.31
N LEU A 83 -22.33 -25.41 -4.07
CA LEU A 83 -22.56 -26.38 -3.00
C LEU A 83 -24.01 -26.88 -2.93
N LYS A 84 -24.91 -26.39 -3.79
CA LYS A 84 -26.36 -26.65 -3.75
C LYS A 84 -26.98 -26.29 -2.38
N LEU A 85 -26.60 -25.13 -1.85
CA LEU A 85 -27.07 -24.56 -0.59
C LEU A 85 -27.84 -23.26 -0.85
N GLN A 86 -28.56 -22.77 0.16
CA GLN A 86 -29.23 -21.48 0.10
C GLN A 86 -28.26 -20.34 0.49
N PRO A 87 -28.26 -19.19 -0.22
CA PRO A 87 -27.33 -18.09 0.05
C PRO A 87 -27.67 -17.28 1.31
N ASP A 88 -28.91 -17.37 1.80
CA ASP A 88 -29.42 -16.71 3.01
C ASP A 88 -28.96 -17.36 4.32
N LEU A 89 -28.12 -18.39 4.25
CA LEU A 89 -27.58 -19.08 5.44
C LEU A 89 -26.40 -18.34 6.09
N TRP A 90 -25.88 -17.27 5.47
CA TRP A 90 -24.75 -16.51 6.04
C TRP A 90 -25.04 -15.88 7.41
N PRO A 91 -26.19 -15.21 7.66
CA PRO A 91 -26.51 -14.67 8.98
C PRO A 91 -26.57 -15.75 10.07
N GLU A 92 -27.08 -16.95 9.75
CA GLU A 92 -27.06 -18.08 10.69
C GLU A 92 -25.62 -18.46 11.05
N TYR A 93 -24.74 -18.55 10.05
CA TYR A 93 -23.32 -18.83 10.26
C TYR A 93 -22.62 -17.74 11.10
N ALA A 94 -22.81 -16.47 10.74
CA ALA A 94 -22.14 -15.33 11.38
C ALA A 94 -22.52 -15.13 12.86
N SER A 95 -23.68 -15.65 13.28
CA SER A 95 -24.16 -15.54 14.66
C SER A 95 -23.29 -16.27 15.70
N ARG A 96 -22.49 -17.26 15.29
CA ARG A 96 -21.70 -18.12 16.20
C ARG A 96 -20.21 -17.85 16.10
N GLU A 97 -19.73 -16.95 16.94
CA GLU A 97 -18.33 -16.50 16.94
C GLU A 97 -17.33 -17.64 17.18
N GLN A 98 -17.58 -18.53 18.15
CA GLN A 98 -16.68 -19.64 18.45
C GLN A 98 -16.46 -20.56 17.24
N THR A 99 -17.54 -20.89 16.52
CA THR A 99 -17.47 -21.71 15.30
C THR A 99 -16.65 -21.02 14.19
N ARG A 100 -16.77 -19.69 14.05
CA ARG A 100 -15.97 -18.92 13.09
C ARG A 100 -14.47 -18.98 13.41
N TRP A 101 -14.07 -18.87 14.67
CA TRP A 101 -12.66 -18.98 15.09
C TRP A 101 -12.08 -20.38 14.85
N GLU A 102 -12.85 -21.42 15.16
CA GLU A 102 -12.47 -22.82 14.90
C GLU A 102 -12.25 -23.06 13.39
N HIS A 103 -13.18 -22.56 12.56
CA HIS A 103 -13.07 -22.65 11.11
C HIS A 103 -11.87 -21.87 10.56
N LEU A 104 -11.60 -20.65 11.03
CA LEU A 104 -10.42 -19.89 10.62
C LEU A 104 -9.14 -20.63 10.98
N THR A 105 -9.08 -21.25 12.16
CA THR A 105 -7.91 -22.04 12.60
C THR A 105 -7.70 -23.28 11.72
N GLU A 106 -8.78 -23.93 11.28
CA GLU A 106 -8.70 -25.03 10.31
C GLU A 106 -8.24 -24.53 8.93
N LEU A 107 -8.79 -23.42 8.45
CA LEU A 107 -8.44 -22.83 7.16
C LEU A 107 -6.99 -22.33 7.11
N TYR A 108 -6.49 -21.69 8.16
CA TYR A 108 -5.09 -21.28 8.23
C TYR A 108 -4.13 -22.46 8.14
N ARG A 109 -4.47 -23.59 8.77
CA ARG A 109 -3.67 -24.83 8.63
C ARG A 109 -3.78 -25.41 7.23
N TYR A 110 -4.98 -25.46 6.67
CA TYR A 110 -5.22 -26.03 5.33
C TYR A 110 -4.55 -25.23 4.21
N LEU A 111 -4.51 -23.91 4.34
CA LEU A 111 -3.88 -22.98 3.39
C LEU A 111 -2.40 -22.69 3.73
N GLU A 112 -1.86 -23.33 4.76
CA GLU A 112 -0.47 -23.14 5.23
C GLU A 112 -0.13 -21.67 5.55
N LEU A 113 -1.12 -20.92 6.06
CA LEU A 113 -0.98 -19.51 6.36
C LEU A 113 -0.24 -19.28 7.69
N SER A 114 0.75 -18.41 7.64
CA SER A 114 1.59 -18.03 8.78
C SER A 114 1.21 -16.65 9.33
N PRO A 115 1.25 -16.44 10.66
CA PRO A 115 0.96 -15.13 11.24
C PRO A 115 2.02 -14.11 10.85
N PHE A 116 1.61 -12.85 10.63
CA PHE A 116 2.54 -11.76 10.34
C PHE A 116 3.43 -11.44 11.56
N SER A 117 4.66 -11.95 11.52
CA SER A 117 5.64 -11.80 12.59
C SER A 117 6.63 -10.66 12.35
N ARG A 118 7.44 -10.32 13.36
CA ARG A 118 8.48 -9.28 13.22
C ARG A 118 9.55 -9.62 12.19
N SER A 119 9.89 -10.90 12.00
CA SER A 119 10.84 -11.30 10.95
C SER A 119 10.23 -11.06 9.57
N MET A 120 8.98 -11.49 9.38
CA MET A 120 8.25 -11.29 8.13
C MET A 120 8.02 -9.81 7.82
N GLN A 121 7.79 -8.98 8.84
CA GLN A 121 7.73 -7.53 8.66
C GLN A 121 9.05 -6.97 8.09
N LYS A 122 10.21 -7.43 8.58
CA LYS A 122 11.51 -7.01 8.03
C LYS A 122 11.69 -7.47 6.59
N ASP A 123 11.26 -8.68 6.27
CA ASP A 123 11.36 -9.23 4.90
C ASP A 123 10.44 -8.45 3.94
N CYS A 124 9.22 -8.14 4.39
CA CYS A 124 8.27 -7.28 3.67
C CYS A 124 8.84 -5.87 3.45
N ILE A 125 9.47 -5.26 4.47
CA ILE A 125 10.12 -3.95 4.34
C ILE A 125 11.23 -3.99 3.29
N ARG A 126 12.06 -5.05 3.28
CA ARG A 126 13.12 -5.20 2.27
C ARG A 126 12.54 -5.35 0.86
N HIS A 127 11.43 -6.08 0.72
CA HIS A 127 10.71 -6.23 -0.55
C HIS A 127 10.16 -4.89 -1.07
N LEU A 128 9.51 -4.11 -0.20
CA LEU A 128 8.85 -2.86 -0.58
C LEU A 128 9.80 -1.67 -0.77
N HIS A 129 10.99 -1.70 -0.16
CA HIS A 129 11.97 -0.61 -0.23
C HIS A 129 12.26 -0.12 -1.67
N PRO A 130 12.62 -0.97 -2.65
CA PRO A 130 12.86 -0.52 -4.02
C PRO A 130 11.63 0.09 -4.69
N TYR A 131 10.41 -0.29 -4.31
CA TYR A 131 9.18 0.32 -4.80
C TYR A 131 8.99 1.72 -4.21
N ALA A 132 9.18 1.87 -2.89
CA ALA A 132 9.06 3.15 -2.20
C ALA A 132 10.16 4.16 -2.58
N MET A 133 11.29 3.70 -3.12
CA MET A 133 12.30 4.55 -3.74
C MET A 133 11.79 5.20 -5.04
N ARG A 134 10.78 4.61 -5.71
CA ARG A 134 10.32 5.01 -7.05
C ARG A 134 8.97 5.74 -7.06
N THR A 135 8.15 5.60 -6.01
CA THR A 135 6.82 6.21 -5.91
C THR A 135 6.57 6.80 -4.52
N ASP A 136 5.80 7.89 -4.45
CA ASP A 136 5.21 8.43 -3.22
C ASP A 136 3.76 7.97 -2.98
N LYS A 137 3.12 7.35 -3.98
CA LYS A 137 1.73 6.90 -3.87
C LYS A 137 1.62 5.74 -2.88
N GLY A 138 1.06 6.01 -1.72
CA GLY A 138 0.88 5.04 -0.63
C GLY A 138 0.08 3.82 -1.05
N PHE A 139 -1.01 4.02 -1.82
CA PHE A 139 -1.87 2.93 -2.26
C PHE A 139 -1.15 1.87 -3.09
N MET A 140 -0.27 2.27 -4.02
CA MET A 140 0.49 1.30 -4.83
C MET A 140 1.44 0.46 -3.96
N LEU A 141 2.01 1.04 -2.89
CA LEU A 141 2.83 0.29 -1.94
C LEU A 141 1.99 -0.67 -1.10
N ALA A 142 0.76 -0.29 -0.76
CA ALA A 142 -0.16 -1.14 -0.03
C ALA A 142 -0.62 -2.34 -0.89
N GLU A 143 -0.98 -2.12 -2.16
CA GLU A 143 -1.30 -3.20 -3.09
C GLU A 143 -0.14 -4.19 -3.24
N GLU A 144 1.09 -3.68 -3.38
CA GLU A 144 2.30 -4.52 -3.44
C GLU A 144 2.52 -5.28 -2.12
N MET A 145 2.27 -4.65 -0.96
CA MET A 145 2.35 -5.31 0.34
C MET A 145 1.35 -6.47 0.44
N LEU A 146 0.09 -6.25 0.05
CA LEU A 146 -0.94 -7.29 0.08
C LEU A 146 -0.59 -8.44 -0.88
N SER A 147 -0.09 -8.13 -2.07
CA SER A 147 0.38 -9.13 -3.03
C SER A 147 1.54 -9.96 -2.45
N TRP A 148 2.52 -9.31 -1.83
CA TRP A 148 3.63 -9.98 -1.18
C TRP A 148 3.17 -10.88 -0.03
N LEU A 149 2.27 -10.41 0.84
CA LEU A 149 1.71 -11.20 1.93
C LEU A 149 0.98 -12.44 1.39
N HIS A 150 0.18 -12.25 0.34
CA HIS A 150 -0.56 -13.34 -0.28
C HIS A 150 0.38 -14.41 -0.87
N ASN A 151 1.38 -13.98 -1.65
CA ASN A 151 2.34 -14.87 -2.30
C ASN A 151 3.28 -15.59 -1.32
N ASN A 152 3.40 -15.11 -0.09
CA ASN A 152 4.21 -15.71 0.96
C ASN A 152 3.36 -16.45 2.02
N ASN A 153 2.08 -16.74 1.73
CA ASN A 153 1.15 -17.43 2.64
C ASN A 153 1.09 -16.76 4.02
N VAL A 154 0.97 -15.44 4.04
CA VAL A 154 0.95 -14.65 5.28
C VAL A 154 -0.45 -14.16 5.56
N ILE A 155 -0.93 -14.39 6.79
CA ILE A 155 -2.19 -13.81 7.26
C ILE A 155 -2.05 -12.30 7.24
N PHE A 156 -2.97 -11.62 6.54
CA PHE A 156 -2.96 -10.16 6.48
C PHE A 156 -3.08 -9.58 7.88
N PRO A 157 -2.17 -8.67 8.27
CA PRO A 157 -2.28 -8.01 9.56
C PRO A 157 -3.37 -6.94 9.51
N SER A 158 -3.68 -6.32 10.65
CA SER A 158 -4.66 -5.21 10.68
C SER A 158 -4.21 -4.06 9.78
N VAL A 159 -5.17 -3.26 9.30
CA VAL A 159 -4.91 -2.06 8.49
C VAL A 159 -3.93 -1.11 9.20
N GLU A 160 -4.02 -0.98 10.53
CA GLU A 160 -3.07 -0.18 11.33
C GLU A 160 -1.63 -0.71 11.23
N VAL A 161 -1.44 -2.03 11.23
CA VAL A 161 -0.11 -2.64 11.09
C VAL A 161 0.42 -2.53 9.66
N ILE A 162 -0.46 -2.62 8.65
CA ILE A 162 -0.14 -2.31 7.24
C ILE A 162 0.37 -0.88 7.16
N GLU A 163 -0.44 0.09 7.59
CA GLU A 163 -0.13 1.53 7.59
C GLU A 163 1.22 1.83 8.27
N ARG A 164 1.45 1.26 9.45
CA ARG A 164 2.71 1.43 10.19
C ARG A 164 3.91 0.86 9.42
N THR A 165 3.74 -0.30 8.77
CA THR A 165 4.80 -0.94 7.97
C THR A 165 5.11 -0.09 6.75
N LEU A 166 4.10 0.38 6.03
CA LEU A 166 4.27 1.30 4.90
C LEU A 166 4.98 2.59 5.30
N ALA A 167 4.60 3.20 6.43
CA ALA A 167 5.26 4.40 6.94
C ALA A 167 6.75 4.18 7.25
N GLU A 168 7.10 2.99 7.75
CA GLU A 168 8.50 2.60 7.98
C GLU A 168 9.26 2.47 6.66
N VAL A 169 8.71 1.75 5.67
CA VAL A 169 9.31 1.61 4.34
C VAL A 169 9.54 2.98 3.70
N VAL A 170 8.52 3.84 3.69
CA VAL A 170 8.61 5.19 3.10
C VAL A 170 9.66 6.05 3.81
N THR A 171 9.77 5.93 5.13
CA THR A 171 10.81 6.64 5.90
C THR A 171 12.21 6.17 5.51
N LEU A 172 12.42 4.85 5.38
CA LEU A 172 13.70 4.27 4.97
C LEU A 172 14.06 4.64 3.53
N ALA A 173 13.08 4.60 2.62
CA ALA A 173 13.25 5.02 1.23
C ALA A 173 13.61 6.51 1.16
N ASN A 174 12.89 7.40 1.85
CA ASN A 174 13.21 8.83 1.89
C ASN A 174 14.63 9.09 2.37
N ARG A 175 15.07 8.42 3.45
CA ARG A 175 16.45 8.54 3.93
C ARG A 175 17.46 8.11 2.88
N SER A 176 17.17 7.03 2.15
CA SER A 176 18.04 6.52 1.10
C SER A 176 18.10 7.51 -0.07
N VAL A 177 16.95 8.01 -0.55
CA VAL A 177 16.86 9.06 -1.58
C VAL A 177 17.66 10.29 -1.18
N PHE A 178 17.44 10.84 0.02
CA PHE A 178 18.16 12.03 0.47
C PHE A 178 19.66 11.78 0.61
N SER A 179 20.05 10.61 1.11
CA SER A 179 21.46 10.23 1.19
C SER A 179 22.10 10.19 -0.18
N THR A 180 21.43 9.60 -1.19
CA THR A 180 21.92 9.56 -2.57
C THR A 180 22.03 10.96 -3.17
N LEU A 181 20.98 11.78 -3.06
CA LEU A 181 20.94 13.15 -3.60
C LEU A 181 22.02 14.06 -2.99
N THR A 182 22.38 13.83 -1.73
CA THR A 182 23.33 14.67 -1.00
C THR A 182 24.74 14.09 -0.91
N ALA A 183 24.97 12.89 -1.48
CA ALA A 183 26.25 12.19 -1.39
C ALA A 183 27.40 12.98 -2.01
N GLN A 184 27.15 13.67 -3.12
CA GLN A 184 28.15 14.46 -3.85
C GLN A 184 28.28 15.90 -3.31
N LEU A 185 27.45 16.31 -2.34
CA LEU A 185 27.44 17.67 -1.83
C LEU A 185 28.47 17.89 -0.73
N GLU A 186 29.42 18.79 -0.99
CA GLU A 186 30.32 19.34 0.00
C GLU A 186 29.61 20.28 0.99
N LYS A 187 30.30 20.61 2.09
CA LYS A 187 29.79 21.51 3.13
C LYS A 187 29.36 22.87 2.55
N GLN A 188 30.13 23.41 1.61
CA GLN A 188 29.81 24.69 0.96
C GLN A 188 28.49 24.63 0.18
N HIS A 189 28.25 23.54 -0.56
CA HIS A 189 27.00 23.37 -1.32
C HIS A 189 25.80 23.27 -0.37
N LYS A 190 25.96 22.52 0.73
CA LYS A 190 24.91 22.40 1.76
C LYS A 190 24.57 23.74 2.39
N SER A 191 25.59 24.50 2.81
CA SER A 191 25.38 25.85 3.36
C SER A 191 24.76 26.83 2.36
N ALA A 192 25.15 26.76 1.09
CA ALA A 192 24.55 27.57 0.03
C ALA A 192 23.06 27.22 -0.16
N LEU A 193 22.72 25.93 -0.20
CA LEU A 193 21.32 25.47 -0.30
C LEU A 193 20.49 25.86 0.93
N ASP A 194 21.04 25.70 2.14
CA ASP A 194 20.36 26.10 3.39
C ASP A 194 20.09 27.60 3.42
N SER A 195 21.01 28.42 2.89
CA SER A 195 20.82 29.88 2.81
C SER A 195 19.63 30.29 1.93
N LEU A 196 19.23 29.45 0.96
CA LEU A 196 18.07 29.72 0.12
C LEU A 196 16.76 29.65 0.89
N LEU A 197 16.73 28.97 2.04
CA LEU A 197 15.54 28.77 2.87
C LEU A 197 15.27 29.96 3.80
N ILE A 198 16.24 30.85 3.99
CA ILE A 198 16.12 32.00 4.88
C ILE A 198 15.21 33.05 4.23
N SER A 199 14.23 33.54 4.99
CA SER A 199 13.38 34.69 4.63
C SER A 199 13.70 35.86 5.54
N GLU A 200 13.75 37.06 4.97
CA GLU A 200 13.94 38.31 5.72
C GLU A 200 12.64 39.11 5.74
N GLY A 201 12.05 39.30 6.93
CA GLY A 201 10.80 40.03 7.10
C GLY A 201 9.64 39.38 6.33
N GLU A 202 8.90 40.19 5.57
CA GLU A 202 7.76 39.74 4.75
C GLU A 202 8.18 39.26 3.35
N GLN A 203 9.47 39.27 3.03
CA GLN A 203 9.93 38.86 1.71
C GLN A 203 9.97 37.33 1.56
N PRO A 204 9.60 36.79 0.39
CA PRO A 204 9.75 35.37 0.12
C PRO A 204 11.24 34.98 0.19
N SER A 205 11.52 33.75 0.64
CA SER A 205 12.88 33.22 0.65
C SER A 205 13.48 33.21 -0.76
N ARG A 206 14.82 33.12 -0.84
CA ARG A 206 15.49 33.03 -2.14
C ARG A 206 15.02 31.80 -2.92
N LEU A 207 14.75 30.69 -2.24
CA LEU A 207 14.15 29.50 -2.85
C LEU A 207 12.75 29.79 -3.41
N ALA A 208 11.89 30.45 -2.63
CA ALA A 208 10.55 30.79 -3.08
C ALA A 208 10.57 31.72 -4.32
N TRP A 209 11.52 32.66 -4.37
CA TRP A 209 11.74 33.50 -5.55
C TRP A 209 12.24 32.70 -6.77
N LEU A 210 13.14 31.73 -6.59
CA LEU A 210 13.63 30.86 -7.66
C LEU A 210 12.50 30.00 -8.27
N LEU A 211 11.58 29.51 -7.43
CA LEU A 211 10.46 28.63 -7.82
C LEU A 211 9.26 29.37 -8.41
N GLN A 212 9.27 30.71 -8.46
CA GLN A 212 8.16 31.47 -9.04
C GLN A 212 7.94 31.12 -10.52
N PRO A 213 6.69 30.98 -10.97
CA PRO A 213 6.40 30.69 -12.37
C PRO A 213 6.91 31.81 -13.31
N PRO A 214 7.12 31.51 -14.60
CA PRO A 214 7.49 32.52 -15.58
C PRO A 214 6.39 33.59 -15.70
N GLY A 215 6.82 34.85 -15.79
CA GLY A 215 5.92 35.99 -16.01
C GLY A 215 5.56 36.16 -17.50
N LYS A 216 4.85 37.25 -17.82
CA LYS A 216 4.55 37.65 -19.20
C LYS A 216 5.84 37.81 -20.03
N ILE A 217 5.80 37.50 -21.33
CA ILE A 217 6.96 37.66 -22.21
C ILE A 217 7.26 39.15 -22.39
N ASN A 218 8.33 39.63 -21.72
CA ASN A 218 8.85 40.99 -21.85
C ASN A 218 10.31 41.05 -21.35
N GLY A 219 11.03 42.13 -21.70
CA GLY A 219 12.45 42.28 -21.36
C GLY A 219 12.74 42.24 -19.85
N LYS A 220 11.85 42.78 -19.01
CA LYS A 220 12.00 42.73 -17.55
C LYS A 220 12.01 41.28 -17.03
N ASN A 221 11.09 40.45 -17.50
CA ASN A 221 11.00 39.06 -17.06
C ASN A 221 12.14 38.21 -17.63
N VAL A 222 12.64 38.52 -18.83
CA VAL A 222 13.88 37.90 -19.35
C VAL A 222 15.07 38.17 -18.43
N LEU A 223 15.26 39.42 -17.99
CA LEU A 223 16.33 39.76 -17.04
C LEU A 223 16.16 39.01 -15.70
N GLN A 224 14.93 38.91 -15.18
CA GLN A 224 14.66 38.12 -13.97
C GLN A 224 15.01 36.63 -14.14
N HIS A 225 14.76 36.05 -15.31
CA HIS A 225 15.16 34.67 -15.60
C HIS A 225 16.68 34.51 -15.65
N ILE A 226 17.41 35.48 -16.22
CA ILE A 226 18.87 35.51 -16.21
C ILE A 226 19.39 35.59 -14.77
N ASP A 227 18.80 36.43 -13.92
CA ASP A 227 19.18 36.52 -12.51
C ASP A 227 18.95 35.21 -11.75
N ARG A 228 17.86 34.49 -12.06
CA ARG A 228 17.59 33.15 -11.49
C ARG A 228 18.64 32.15 -11.93
N LEU A 229 18.97 32.12 -13.22
CA LEU A 229 20.02 31.25 -13.75
C LEU A 229 21.38 31.53 -13.11
N ASN A 230 21.76 32.80 -12.99
CA ASN A 230 22.98 33.22 -12.32
C ASN A 230 22.99 32.80 -10.83
N SER A 231 21.85 32.92 -10.15
CA SER A 231 21.71 32.49 -8.76
C SER A 231 21.86 30.98 -8.59
N ILE A 232 21.32 30.18 -9.52
CA ILE A 232 21.47 28.72 -9.52
C ILE A 232 22.93 28.35 -9.83
N ALA A 233 23.54 28.98 -10.85
CA ALA A 233 24.95 28.74 -11.20
C ALA A 233 25.89 29.08 -10.04
N ALA A 234 25.60 30.15 -9.29
CA ALA A 234 26.38 30.56 -8.12
C ALA A 234 26.34 29.54 -6.96
N LEU A 235 25.41 28.59 -6.95
CA LEU A 235 25.41 27.50 -5.97
C LEU A 235 26.59 26.53 -6.16
N GLY A 236 27.22 26.52 -7.34
CA GLY A 236 28.38 25.70 -7.63
C GLY A 236 28.12 24.20 -7.48
N LEU A 237 26.88 23.74 -7.75
CA LEU A 237 26.51 22.34 -7.57
C LEU A 237 27.34 21.43 -8.50
N PRO A 238 27.71 20.21 -8.05
CA PRO A 238 28.42 19.24 -8.88
C PRO A 238 27.69 18.92 -10.19
N ASP A 239 28.44 18.75 -11.27
CA ASP A 239 27.92 18.28 -12.55
C ASP A 239 27.29 16.88 -12.40
N GLY A 240 26.13 16.67 -13.04
CA GLY A 240 25.46 15.37 -13.03
C GLY A 240 24.66 15.05 -11.75
N ILE A 241 24.50 15.99 -10.82
CA ILE A 241 23.69 15.79 -9.59
C ILE A 241 22.23 15.37 -9.87
N VAL A 242 21.73 15.65 -11.07
CA VAL A 242 20.37 15.29 -11.53
C VAL A 242 20.33 13.89 -12.18
N LEU A 243 21.47 13.36 -12.65
CA LEU A 243 21.55 12.11 -13.43
C LEU A 243 21.70 10.84 -12.56
N ASP A 244 22.16 10.98 -11.31
CA ASP A 244 22.20 9.87 -10.32
C ASP A 244 20.79 9.47 -9.82
N VAL A 245 19.76 10.11 -10.38
CA VAL A 245 18.39 10.18 -9.87
C VAL A 245 17.38 9.59 -10.86
N ASN A 246 17.83 8.81 -11.84
CA ASN A 246 16.99 8.08 -12.82
C ASN A 246 15.94 7.12 -12.18
N TYR A 247 15.85 7.07 -10.84
CA TYR A 247 14.87 6.33 -10.07
C TYR A 247 13.74 7.18 -9.44
N LEU A 248 13.77 8.52 -9.50
CA LEU A 248 12.73 9.35 -8.89
C LEU A 248 11.65 9.76 -9.90
N GLY A 249 10.72 8.83 -10.19
CA GLY A 249 9.37 9.21 -10.63
C GLY A 249 8.54 9.89 -9.53
N ARG A 250 9.16 10.16 -8.37
CA ARG A 250 8.55 10.62 -7.13
C ARG A 250 8.59 12.14 -6.94
N TYR A 251 9.53 12.83 -7.59
CA TYR A 251 9.76 14.27 -7.42
C TYR A 251 9.99 15.02 -8.75
N ALA A 252 9.89 14.32 -9.88
CA ALA A 252 9.87 14.88 -11.22
C ALA A 252 8.41 15.10 -11.65
#